data_AF-A0A935R2J9-F1
#
_entry.id   AF-A0A935R2J9-F1
#
_cell.length_a   1.000
_cell.length_b   1.000
_cell.length_c   1.000
_cell.angle_alpha   90.00
_cell.angle_beta   90.00
_cell.angle_gamma   90.00
#
_symmetry.space_group_name_H-M   'P 1'
#
loop_
_entity.id
_entity.type
_entity.pdbx_description
1 polymer ?
#
loop_
_entity_poly.entity_id
_entity_poly.type
_entity_poly.pdbx_seq_one_letter_code
_entity_poly.pdbx_strand_id
1 'polypeptide(L)'
;MSGSSSSASRSWREAEVRLIRRRSAELDGGRQHELLRARASEAVRQHWRFPRSDEVLKLSAAIAALCLKKSLEPNASLGPGANALGVPQADFDRLLERDESLRRVLHAALAYNALSLVRDHECKKKTWTLLQLNGMLILHHGLSLRWGGFVEARASDLTDLLGGEQP
;
A
#
# COMPACT_ATOMS: atom_id res chain seq x y z
N MET A 1 22.04 -15.81 10.76
CA MET A 1 20.77 -16.35 10.24
C MET A 1 19.90 -16.77 11.41
N SER A 2 18.87 -16.01 11.78
CA SER A 2 17.70 -16.47 12.59
C SER A 2 16.90 -15.24 13.05
N GLY A 3 15.73 -15.00 12.47
CA GLY A 3 14.84 -13.91 12.89
C GLY A 3 13.39 -14.04 12.42
N SER A 4 13.12 -14.87 11.42
CA SER A 4 11.79 -14.95 10.79
C SER A 4 10.72 -15.74 11.56
N SER A 5 10.98 -16.20 12.80
CA SER A 5 10.18 -17.21 13.51
C SER A 5 9.31 -16.69 14.69
N SER A 6 8.94 -15.42 14.73
CA SER A 6 8.28 -14.83 15.93
C SER A 6 6.74 -14.65 15.84
N SER A 7 6.18 -14.48 14.64
CA SER A 7 4.78 -14.06 14.47
C SER A 7 3.86 -15.19 14.01
N ALA A 8 4.26 -15.97 13.00
CA ALA A 8 3.53 -17.18 12.59
C ALA A 8 3.47 -18.21 13.73
N SER A 9 4.55 -18.31 14.52
CA SER A 9 4.61 -19.09 15.75
C SER A 9 3.70 -18.54 16.85
N ARG A 10 3.41 -17.24 16.88
CA ARG A 10 2.48 -16.61 17.83
C ARG A 10 1.01 -16.88 17.49
N SER A 11 0.61 -16.68 16.24
CA SER A 11 -0.78 -16.99 15.81
C SER A 11 -1.09 -18.48 15.96
N TRP A 12 -0.12 -19.33 15.60
CA TRP A 12 -0.23 -20.78 15.73
C TRP A 12 -0.35 -21.22 17.21
N ARG A 13 0.49 -20.68 18.09
CA ARG A 13 0.39 -20.93 19.55
C ARG A 13 -0.92 -20.43 20.16
N GLU A 14 -1.46 -19.29 19.71
CA GLU A 14 -2.73 -18.77 20.23
C GLU A 14 -3.92 -19.67 19.81
N ALA A 15 -3.92 -20.15 18.57
CA ALA A 15 -4.90 -21.14 18.09
C ALA A 15 -4.79 -22.47 18.86
N GLU A 16 -3.56 -22.95 19.10
CA GLU A 16 -3.28 -24.16 19.87
C GLU A 16 -3.79 -24.07 21.31
N VAL A 17 -3.55 -22.94 21.99
CA VAL A 17 -4.07 -22.69 23.35
C VAL A 17 -5.61 -22.65 23.38
N ARG A 18 -6.26 -22.09 22.35
CA ARG A 18 -7.74 -22.07 22.26
C ARG A 18 -8.32 -23.47 22.05
N LEU A 19 -7.69 -24.30 21.22
CA LEU A 19 -8.02 -25.72 21.00
C LEU A 19 -7.93 -26.51 22.31
N ILE A 20 -6.82 -26.39 23.03
CA ILE A 20 -6.60 -27.05 24.33
C ILE A 20 -7.68 -26.64 25.34
N ARG A 21 -8.16 -25.39 25.28
CA ARG A 21 -9.22 -24.85 26.15
C ARG A 21 -10.65 -25.17 25.69
N ARG A 22 -10.86 -26.06 24.70
CA ARG A 22 -12.18 -26.40 24.11
C ARG A 22 -12.99 -25.20 23.61
N ARG A 23 -12.31 -24.12 23.22
CA ARG A 23 -12.90 -23.01 22.45
C ARG A 23 -12.65 -23.24 20.97
N SER A 24 -13.46 -22.63 20.09
CA SER A 24 -13.16 -22.66 18.66
C SER A 24 -11.72 -22.17 18.42
N ALA A 25 -10.97 -22.92 17.63
CA ALA A 25 -9.59 -22.62 17.24
C ALA A 25 -9.48 -21.34 16.41
N GLU A 26 -10.62 -20.90 15.85
CA GLU A 26 -10.72 -19.77 14.96
C GLU A 26 -10.48 -18.47 15.75
N LEU A 27 -9.50 -17.70 15.28
CA LEU A 27 -9.38 -16.29 15.65
C LEU A 27 -10.53 -15.54 14.97
N ASP A 28 -11.20 -14.63 15.67
CA ASP A 28 -12.16 -13.75 15.03
C ASP A 28 -11.46 -12.85 13.98
N GLY A 29 -12.21 -12.37 13.00
CA GLY A 29 -11.65 -11.58 11.90
C GLY A 29 -10.91 -10.32 12.36
N GLY A 30 -11.35 -9.70 13.46
CA GLY A 30 -10.69 -8.53 14.04
C GLY A 30 -9.30 -8.88 14.57
N ARG A 31 -9.20 -9.98 15.32
CA ARG A 31 -7.91 -10.48 15.83
C ARG A 31 -6.97 -10.94 14.72
N GLN A 32 -7.48 -11.61 13.68
CA GLN A 32 -6.66 -11.97 12.51
C GLN A 32 -6.10 -10.73 11.81
N HIS A 33 -6.95 -9.73 11.59
CA HIS A 33 -6.55 -8.47 10.97
C HIS A 33 -5.48 -7.75 11.79
N GLU A 34 -5.65 -7.64 13.11
CA GLU A 34 -4.68 -7.04 14.02
C GLU A 34 -3.30 -7.72 13.92
N LEU A 35 -3.25 -9.06 13.98
CA LEU A 35 -2.01 -9.84 13.89
C LEU A 35 -1.32 -9.66 12.53
N LEU A 36 -2.09 -9.67 11.43
CA LEU A 36 -1.55 -9.44 10.09
C LEU A 36 -0.95 -8.04 9.95
N ARG A 37 -1.62 -7.00 10.48
CA ARG A 37 -1.11 -5.62 10.47
C ARG A 37 0.15 -5.46 11.31
N ALA A 38 0.18 -6.08 12.49
CA ALA A 38 1.35 -6.06 13.36
C ALA A 38 2.56 -6.71 12.66
N ARG A 39 2.35 -7.86 12.01
CA ARG A 39 3.41 -8.56 11.29
C ARG A 39 3.88 -7.80 10.05
N ALA A 40 2.95 -7.25 9.26
CA ALA A 40 3.30 -6.39 8.13
C ALA A 40 4.14 -5.19 8.58
N SER A 41 3.75 -4.56 9.70
CA SER A 41 4.49 -3.41 10.25
C SER A 41 5.88 -3.78 10.77
N GLU A 42 6.02 -4.93 11.40
CA GLU A 42 7.33 -5.46 11.81
C GLU A 42 8.21 -5.71 10.58
N ALA A 43 7.70 -6.38 9.56
CA ALA A 43 8.44 -6.70 8.35
C ALA A 43 8.87 -5.42 7.58
N VAL A 44 7.99 -4.44 7.45
CA VAL A 44 8.30 -3.14 6.84
C VAL A 44 9.41 -2.43 7.61
N ARG A 45 9.33 -2.38 8.95
CA ARG A 45 10.33 -1.66 9.77
C ARG A 45 11.69 -2.36 9.84
N GLN A 46 11.69 -3.69 9.90
CA GLN A 46 12.89 -4.47 10.22
C GLN A 46 13.57 -5.05 8.98
N HIS A 47 12.83 -5.38 7.93
CA HIS A 47 13.33 -6.21 6.83
C HIS A 47 13.23 -5.55 5.46
N TRP A 48 12.42 -4.50 5.31
CA TRP A 48 12.23 -3.81 4.04
C TRP A 48 13.37 -2.82 3.77
N ARG A 49 14.54 -3.38 3.43
CA ARG A 49 15.79 -2.64 3.19
C ARG A 49 16.28 -2.91 1.78
N PHE A 50 16.34 -1.86 0.97
CA PHE A 50 16.85 -1.90 -0.40
C PHE A 50 17.15 -0.46 -0.88
N PRO A 51 17.83 -0.28 -2.03
CA PRO A 51 18.12 1.06 -2.54
C PRO A 51 16.86 1.91 -2.69
N ARG A 52 16.86 3.11 -2.09
CA ARG A 52 15.71 4.04 -2.05
C ARG A 52 14.49 3.54 -1.25
N SER A 53 14.66 2.58 -0.34
CA SER A 53 13.54 2.08 0.50
C SER A 53 12.83 3.19 1.27
N ASP A 54 13.58 4.20 1.76
CA ASP A 54 12.99 5.30 2.53
C ASP A 54 12.10 6.19 1.66
N GLU A 55 12.51 6.49 0.42
CA GLU A 55 11.71 7.23 -0.55
C GLU A 55 10.47 6.44 -0.97
N VAL A 56 10.61 5.13 -1.22
CA VAL A 56 9.49 4.24 -1.54
C VAL A 56 8.49 4.16 -0.39
N LEU A 57 8.96 4.06 0.85
CA LEU A 57 8.08 4.02 2.03
C LEU A 57 7.39 5.37 2.26
N LYS A 58 8.07 6.50 2.04
CA LYS A 58 7.46 7.83 2.06
C LYS A 58 6.35 7.97 1.03
N LEU A 59 6.63 7.63 -0.24
CA LEU A 59 5.64 7.65 -1.31
C LEU A 59 4.44 6.76 -0.98
N SER A 60 4.71 5.54 -0.50
CA SER A 60 3.68 4.57 -0.17
C SER A 60 2.80 5.04 0.98
N ALA A 61 3.39 5.61 2.03
CA ALA A 61 2.67 6.19 3.16
C ALA A 61 1.79 7.37 2.73
N ALA A 62 2.28 8.20 1.80
CA ALA A 62 1.54 9.33 1.28
C ALA A 62 0.34 8.89 0.43
N ILE A 63 0.53 7.91 -0.48
CA ILE A 63 -0.57 7.28 -1.24
C ILE A 63 -1.59 6.65 -0.28
N ALA A 64 -1.12 5.93 0.73
CA ALA A 64 -1.99 5.28 1.71
C ALA A 64 -2.81 6.30 2.51
N ALA A 65 -2.22 7.43 2.90
CA ALA A 65 -2.92 8.50 3.59
C ALA A 65 -4.06 9.09 2.74
N LEU A 66 -3.82 9.31 1.44
CA LEU A 66 -4.87 9.74 0.50
C LEU A 66 -5.99 8.70 0.39
N CYS A 67 -5.63 7.42 0.25
CA CYS A 67 -6.58 6.32 0.16
C CYS A 67 -7.44 6.17 1.43
N LEU A 68 -6.82 6.24 2.62
CA LEU A 68 -7.51 6.21 3.91
C LEU A 68 -8.46 7.40 4.05
N LYS A 69 -7.96 8.62 3.79
CA LYS A 69 -8.77 9.84 3.85
C LYS A 69 -10.01 9.70 2.98
N LYS A 70 -9.85 9.23 1.74
CA LYS A 70 -10.96 9.05 0.80
C LYS A 70 -11.94 7.97 1.24
N SER A 71 -11.44 6.87 1.79
CA SER A 71 -12.27 5.74 2.24
C SER A 71 -13.08 6.05 3.51
N LEU A 72 -12.65 7.04 4.29
CA LEU A 72 -13.32 7.48 5.52
C LEU A 72 -14.29 8.66 5.32
N GLU A 73 -14.46 9.14 4.09
CA GLU A 73 -15.44 10.20 3.79
C GLU A 73 -16.88 9.71 4.06
N PRO A 74 -17.77 10.53 4.64
CA PRO A 74 -19.15 10.12 4.95
C PRO A 74 -19.95 9.58 3.75
N ASN A 75 -19.65 10.07 2.55
CA ASN A 75 -20.26 9.65 1.28
C ASN A 75 -19.23 8.96 0.36
N ALA A 76 -18.28 8.21 0.95
CA ALA A 76 -17.22 7.57 0.19
C ALA A 76 -17.78 6.71 -0.95
N SER A 77 -17.50 7.13 -2.18
CA SER A 77 -18.01 6.49 -3.40
C SER A 77 -17.23 5.23 -3.82
N LEU A 78 -16.18 4.87 -3.08
CA LEU A 78 -15.19 3.86 -3.48
C LEU A 78 -15.45 2.45 -2.90
N GLY A 79 -16.68 2.16 -2.49
CA GLY A 79 -17.11 0.82 -2.08
C GLY A 79 -16.25 0.25 -0.94
N PRO A 80 -15.51 -0.87 -1.14
CA PRO A 80 -14.74 -1.53 -0.09
C PRO A 80 -13.46 -0.77 0.32
N GLY A 81 -13.19 0.41 -0.24
CA GLY A 81 -12.04 1.26 0.05
C GLY A 81 -11.05 1.37 -1.13
N ALA A 82 -10.25 2.42 -1.13
CA ALA A 82 -9.18 2.62 -2.11
C ALA A 82 -7.85 2.04 -1.60
N ASN A 83 -7.06 1.49 -2.53
CA ASN A 83 -5.66 1.15 -2.31
C ASN A 83 -4.76 1.57 -3.49
N ALA A 84 -5.28 2.42 -4.37
CA ALA A 84 -4.57 2.91 -5.54
C ALA A 84 -4.79 4.41 -5.73
N LEU A 85 -3.79 5.07 -6.31
CA LEU A 85 -3.86 6.44 -6.80
C LEU A 85 -3.90 6.40 -8.33
N GLY A 86 -4.78 7.16 -8.97
CA GLY A 86 -4.88 7.25 -10.43
C GLY A 86 -4.50 8.64 -10.93
N VAL A 87 -3.58 8.68 -11.89
CA VAL A 87 -3.15 9.90 -12.59
C VAL A 87 -3.51 9.77 -14.08
N PRO A 88 -3.98 10.83 -14.76
CA PRO A 88 -4.22 10.77 -16.20
C PRO A 88 -2.97 10.29 -16.94
N GLN A 89 -3.12 9.34 -17.86
CA GLN A 89 -1.97 8.65 -18.44
C GLN A 89 -1.00 9.59 -19.16
N ALA A 90 -1.52 10.52 -19.95
CA ALA A 90 -0.69 11.50 -20.65
C ALA A 90 0.11 12.40 -19.69
N ASP A 91 -0.43 12.70 -18.51
CA ASP A 91 0.26 13.51 -17.51
C ASP A 91 1.32 12.69 -16.77
N PHE A 92 1.03 11.42 -16.49
CA PHE A 92 1.99 10.50 -15.89
C PHE A 92 3.19 10.25 -16.81
N ASP A 93 2.97 10.08 -18.12
CA ASP A 93 4.04 9.87 -19.09
C ASP A 93 4.98 11.09 -19.18
N ARG A 94 4.41 12.30 -19.31
CA ARG A 94 5.19 13.55 -19.29
C ARG A 94 5.96 13.74 -17.98
N LEU A 95 5.38 13.32 -16.87
CA LEU A 95 6.03 13.40 -15.56
C LEU A 95 7.25 12.48 -15.50
N LEU A 96 7.15 11.23 -15.97
CA LEU A 96 8.27 10.29 -15.98
C LEU A 96 9.42 10.75 -16.89
N GLU A 97 9.11 11.42 -17.99
CA GLU A 97 10.12 12.02 -18.88
C GLU A 97 10.92 13.12 -18.16
N ARG A 98 10.24 13.98 -17.40
CA ARG A 98 10.82 15.17 -16.77
C ARG A 98 11.49 14.91 -15.43
N ASP A 99 10.93 14.01 -14.62
CA ASP A 99 11.39 13.74 -13.25
C ASP A 99 12.13 12.41 -13.15
N GLU A 100 13.44 12.45 -13.36
CA GLU A 100 14.31 11.28 -13.24
C GLU A 100 14.36 10.72 -11.80
N SER A 101 14.16 11.58 -10.79
CA SER A 101 14.17 11.15 -9.39
C SER A 101 12.95 10.29 -9.08
N LEU A 102 11.75 10.79 -9.39
CA LEU A 102 10.50 10.04 -9.26
C LEU A 102 10.54 8.75 -10.08
N ARG A 103 11.07 8.77 -11.30
CA ARG A 103 11.22 7.56 -12.13
C ARG A 103 12.05 6.49 -11.43
N ARG A 104 13.16 6.88 -10.78
CA ARG A 104 14.01 5.95 -10.02
C ARG A 104 13.31 5.40 -8.78
N VAL A 105 12.55 6.22 -8.06
CA VAL A 105 11.75 5.77 -6.91
C VAL A 105 10.66 4.79 -7.35
N LEU A 106 9.94 5.10 -8.43
CA LEU A 106 8.91 4.22 -8.98
C LEU A 106 9.51 2.90 -9.48
N HIS A 107 10.67 2.94 -10.13
CA HIS A 107 11.37 1.72 -10.54
C HIS A 107 11.72 0.84 -9.33
N ALA A 108 12.25 1.42 -8.25
CA ALA A 108 12.50 0.68 -7.01
C ALA A 108 11.19 0.14 -6.40
N ALA A 109 10.12 0.95 -6.37
CA ALA A 109 8.84 0.51 -5.83
C ALA A 109 8.24 -0.69 -6.59
N LEU A 110 8.37 -0.72 -7.91
CA LEU A 110 7.95 -1.84 -8.74
C LEU A 110 8.85 -3.07 -8.55
N ALA A 111 10.17 -2.88 -8.58
CA ALA A 111 11.15 -3.96 -8.43
C ALA A 111 11.04 -4.69 -7.08
N TYR A 112 10.67 -3.97 -6.03
CA TYR A 112 10.50 -4.52 -4.67
C TYR A 112 9.03 -4.76 -4.30
N ASN A 113 8.12 -4.76 -5.27
CA ASN A 113 6.71 -5.09 -5.07
C ASN A 113 6.01 -4.23 -3.99
N ALA A 114 6.44 -2.97 -3.84
CA ALA A 114 5.75 -1.98 -3.01
C ALA A 114 4.48 -1.48 -3.72
N LEU A 115 4.59 -1.29 -5.03
CA LEU A 115 3.52 -0.81 -5.90
C LEU A 115 3.36 -1.73 -7.12
N SER A 116 2.16 -1.73 -7.70
CA SER A 116 1.88 -2.19 -9.05
C SER A 116 1.50 -1.00 -9.92
N LEU A 117 1.96 -0.99 -11.18
CA LEU A 117 1.60 0.02 -12.18
C LEU A 117 0.57 -0.58 -13.14
N VAL A 118 -0.65 -0.05 -13.12
CA VAL A 118 -1.69 -0.42 -14.09
C VAL A 118 -1.81 0.70 -15.11
N ARG A 119 -1.39 0.45 -16.34
CA ARG A 119 -1.50 1.40 -17.45
C ARG A 119 -2.79 1.18 -18.22
N ASP A 120 -3.16 2.18 -19.01
CA ASP A 120 -4.28 2.14 -19.95
C ASP A 120 -5.63 1.81 -19.27
N HIS A 121 -5.79 2.21 -18.00
CA HIS A 121 -7.03 1.95 -17.27
C HIS A 121 -8.11 2.94 -17.69
N GLU A 122 -9.11 2.46 -18.41
CA GLU A 122 -10.22 3.30 -18.88
C GLU A 122 -11.29 3.48 -17.80
N CYS A 123 -11.52 4.74 -17.40
CA CYS A 123 -12.56 5.10 -16.45
C CYS A 123 -13.05 6.53 -16.69
N LYS A 124 -14.37 6.75 -16.63
CA LYS A 124 -15.00 8.09 -16.81
C LYS A 124 -14.56 8.80 -18.10
N LYS A 125 -14.49 8.06 -19.22
CA LYS A 125 -14.06 8.55 -20.54
C LYS A 125 -12.63 9.12 -20.57
N LYS A 126 -11.78 8.67 -19.64
CA LYS A 126 -10.36 9.02 -19.59
C LYS A 126 -9.53 7.76 -19.39
N THR A 127 -8.26 7.84 -19.77
CA THR A 127 -7.27 6.78 -19.55
C THR A 127 -6.37 7.17 -18.39
N TRP A 128 -6.20 6.25 -17.45
CA TRP A 128 -5.50 6.46 -16.19
C TRP A 128 -4.32 5.50 -16.09
N THR A 129 -3.26 5.98 -15.44
CA THR A 129 -2.23 5.12 -14.85
C THR A 129 -2.48 5.03 -13.36
N LEU A 130 -2.62 3.80 -12.85
CA LEU A 130 -2.86 3.53 -11.43
C LEU A 130 -1.58 3.07 -10.75
N LEU A 131 -1.28 3.70 -9.62
CA LEU A 131 -0.25 3.32 -8.67
C LEU A 131 -0.93 2.60 -7.51
N GLN A 132 -0.94 1.28 -7.55
CA GLN A 132 -1.62 0.44 -6.56
C GLN A 132 -0.64 -0.04 -5.50
N LEU A 133 -0.97 0.16 -4.22
CA LEU A 133 -0.22 -0.42 -3.11
C LEU A 133 -0.40 -1.94 -3.07
N ASN A 134 0.67 -2.66 -2.80
CA ASN A 134 0.65 -4.12 -2.73
C ASN A 134 0.62 -4.66 -1.30
N GLY A 135 0.30 -5.96 -1.16
CA GLY A 135 -0.21 -6.60 0.06
C GLY A 135 0.43 -6.22 1.39
N MET A 136 1.77 -6.20 1.48
CA MET A 136 2.42 -5.87 2.76
C MET A 136 2.21 -4.41 3.15
N LEU A 137 2.21 -3.49 2.19
CA LEU A 137 1.97 -2.07 2.44
C LEU A 137 0.48 -1.76 2.64
N ILE A 138 -0.42 -2.48 1.95
CA ILE A 138 -1.87 -2.45 2.26
C ILE A 138 -2.10 -2.78 3.73
N LEU A 139 -1.56 -3.90 4.21
CA LEU A 139 -1.70 -4.34 5.60
C LEU A 139 -1.02 -3.38 6.58
N HIS A 140 0.21 -2.96 6.27
CA HIS A 140 0.95 -2.02 7.11
C HIS A 140 0.16 -0.74 7.38
N HIS A 141 -0.43 -0.16 6.33
CA HIS A 141 -1.21 1.07 6.43
C HIS A 141 -2.68 0.86 6.82
N GLY A 142 -3.16 -0.40 6.92
CA GLY A 142 -4.55 -0.68 7.29
C GLY A 142 -5.56 -0.36 6.19
N LEU A 143 -5.13 -0.45 4.93
CA LEU A 143 -6.00 -0.33 3.78
C LEU A 143 -6.78 -1.63 3.56
N SER A 144 -7.83 -1.55 2.75
CA SER A 144 -8.59 -2.72 2.32
C SER A 144 -7.75 -3.62 1.41
N LEU A 145 -7.74 -4.92 1.70
CA LEU A 145 -7.18 -5.95 0.81
C LEU A 145 -8.03 -6.13 -0.45
N ARG A 146 -9.30 -5.76 -0.39
CA ARG A 146 -10.19 -5.82 -1.54
C ARG A 146 -9.96 -4.60 -2.42
N TRP A 147 -9.82 -4.84 -3.71
CA TRP A 147 -9.78 -3.76 -4.68
C TRP A 147 -11.18 -3.13 -4.80
N GLY A 148 -11.28 -1.85 -4.47
CA GLY A 148 -12.50 -1.04 -4.64
C GLY A 148 -12.37 -0.12 -5.84
N GLY A 149 -11.69 0.99 -5.63
CA GLY A 149 -11.37 1.96 -6.69
C GLY A 149 -10.05 2.68 -6.40
N PHE A 150 -9.87 3.82 -7.06
CA PHE A 150 -8.67 4.64 -6.90
C PHE A 150 -9.02 6.08 -6.53
N VAL A 151 -8.07 6.76 -5.88
CA VAL A 151 -8.13 8.19 -5.64
C VAL A 151 -7.59 8.90 -6.88
N GLU A 152 -8.37 9.78 -7.48
CA GLU A 152 -7.91 10.61 -8.60
C GLU A 152 -6.91 11.66 -8.07
N ALA A 153 -5.76 11.77 -8.70
CA ALA A 153 -4.71 12.74 -8.39
C ALA A 153 -4.11 13.34 -9.66
N ARG A 154 -3.44 14.48 -9.49
CA ARG A 154 -2.68 15.15 -10.55
C ARG A 154 -1.23 14.65 -10.54
N ALA A 155 -0.57 14.81 -11.68
CA ALA A 155 0.86 14.50 -11.79
C ALA A 155 1.72 15.32 -10.81
N SER A 156 1.38 16.59 -10.57
CA SER A 156 2.07 17.45 -9.59
C SER A 156 2.02 16.87 -8.19
N ASP A 157 0.88 16.25 -7.81
CA ASP A 157 0.70 15.70 -6.48
C ASP A 157 1.77 14.62 -6.22
N LEU A 158 2.14 13.80 -7.21
CA LEU A 158 3.17 12.77 -7.06
C LEU A 158 4.55 13.32 -6.73
N THR A 159 4.93 14.45 -7.34
CA THR A 159 6.21 15.11 -7.06
C THR A 159 6.20 15.72 -5.65
N ASP A 160 5.08 16.34 -5.26
CA ASP A 160 4.91 16.92 -3.93
C ASP A 160 4.98 15.84 -2.83
N LEU A 161 4.44 14.64 -3.07
CA LEU A 161 4.48 13.52 -2.12
C LEU A 161 5.91 13.02 -1.83
N LEU A 162 6.87 13.25 -2.73
CA LEU A 162 8.28 12.92 -2.52
C LEU A 162 9.08 14.05 -1.85
N GLY A 163 8.46 15.21 -1.62
CA GLY A 163 9.11 16.39 -1.07
C GLY A 163 9.93 17.16 -2.11
N GLY A 164 9.47 17.21 -3.37
CA GLY A 164 10.11 18.03 -4.39
C GLY A 164 10.17 19.49 -3.96
N GLU A 165 11.38 20.04 -3.88
CA GLU A 165 11.58 21.48 -4.04
C GLU A 165 10.98 21.85 -5.40
N GLN A 166 9.92 22.66 -5.39
CA GLN A 166 9.48 23.34 -6.60
C GLN A 166 10.62 24.26 -7.06
N PRO A 167 10.93 24.34 -8.37
CA PRO A 167 11.79 25.39 -8.88
C PRO A 167 11.23 26.78 -8.61
#